data_AF-Q3KZ61-F1
#
_entry.id   AF-Q3KZ61-F1
#
_cell.length_a   1.000
_cell.length_b   1.000
_cell.length_c   1.000
_cell.angle_alpha   90.00
_cell.angle_beta   90.00
_cell.angle_gamma   90.00
#
_symmetry.space_group_name_H-M   'P 1'
#
loop_
_entity.id
_entity.type
_entity.pdbx_description
1 polymer ?
#
loop_
_entity_poly.entity_id
_entity_poly.type
_entity_poly.pdbx_seq_one_letter_code
_entity_poly.pdbx_strand_id
1 'polypeptide(L)'
;MFLSTKETTLTVQYFFKFGIVKTYNMSIIDCEQLEAVYSLEESANHLVLSVRLLEEVISNFRQSFEELTLLLDSGECTFQNHTFVTDPSMITTQIPLNAT
;
A
#
# COMPACT_ATOMS: atom_id res chain seq x y z
N MET A 1 -22.74 1.46 10.73
CA MET A 1 -22.72 0.16 10.03
C MET A 1 -23.57 -0.77 10.87
N PHE A 2 -24.60 -1.37 10.29
CA PHE A 2 -25.50 -2.26 11.03
C PHE A 2 -25.64 -3.56 10.23
N LEU A 3 -25.54 -4.70 10.91
CA LEU A 3 -25.96 -5.99 10.34
C LEU A 3 -27.48 -6.05 10.43
N SER A 4 -28.13 -6.44 9.34
CA SER A 4 -29.58 -6.68 9.37
C SER A 4 -29.89 -7.95 10.18
N THR A 5 -31.08 -8.03 10.77
CA THR A 5 -31.56 -9.20 11.54
C THR A 5 -31.63 -10.51 10.74
N LYS A 6 -31.50 -10.43 9.42
CA LYS A 6 -31.08 -11.56 8.57
C LYS A 6 -29.58 -11.36 8.35
N GLU A 7 -28.76 -12.16 9.03
CA GLU A 7 -27.28 -12.06 9.14
C GLU A 7 -26.51 -12.22 7.82
N THR A 8 -27.14 -11.97 6.68
CA THR A 8 -26.59 -12.13 5.33
C THR A 8 -26.47 -10.80 4.60
N THR A 9 -26.84 -9.68 5.23
CA THR A 9 -26.82 -8.36 4.59
C THR A 9 -26.19 -7.31 5.47
N LEU A 10 -25.17 -6.65 4.91
CA LEU A 10 -24.49 -5.49 5.42
C LEU A 10 -25.13 -4.22 4.87
N THR A 11 -25.67 -3.37 5.76
CA THR A 11 -26.22 -2.07 5.39
C THR A 11 -25.23 -0.94 5.66
N VAL A 12 -24.87 -0.20 4.61
CA VAL A 12 -24.03 1.01 4.66
C VAL A 12 -24.87 2.22 4.29
N GLN A 13 -24.93 3.21 5.19
CA GLN A 13 -25.70 4.43 5.00
C GLN A 13 -24.79 5.66 4.99
N TYR A 14 -24.99 6.52 3.99
CA TYR A 14 -24.37 7.83 3.90
C TYR A 14 -25.41 8.90 4.21
N PHE A 15 -25.13 9.71 5.23
CA PHE A 15 -25.97 10.85 5.62
C PHE A 15 -25.37 12.12 5.03
N PHE A 16 -26.05 12.70 4.05
CA PHE A 16 -25.63 13.92 3.37
C PHE A 16 -26.33 15.15 3.94
N LYS A 17 -25.89 16.32 3.47
CA LYS A 17 -26.58 17.59 3.73
C LYS A 17 -28.03 17.52 3.24
N PHE A 18 -28.89 18.35 3.83
CA PHE A 18 -30.31 18.46 3.50
C PHE A 18 -31.14 17.20 3.79
N GLY A 19 -30.66 16.35 4.71
CA GLY A 19 -31.39 15.16 5.15
C GLY A 19 -31.42 14.02 4.12
N ILE A 20 -30.61 14.11 3.07
CA ILE A 20 -30.50 13.05 2.06
C ILE A 20 -29.77 11.86 2.69
N VAL A 21 -30.38 10.68 2.63
CA VAL A 21 -29.78 9.43 3.09
C VAL A 21 -29.65 8.47 1.91
N LYS A 22 -28.42 8.00 1.64
CA LYS A 22 -28.16 6.97 0.63
C LYS A 22 -27.84 5.66 1.33
N THR A 23 -28.64 4.64 1.06
CA THR A 23 -28.53 3.32 1.69
C THR A 23 -28.06 2.30 0.66
N TYR A 24 -27.03 1.52 1.03
CA TYR A 24 -26.51 0.39 0.27
C TYR A 24 -26.66 -0.88 1.08
N ASN A 25 -27.26 -1.90 0.49
CA ASN A 25 -27.39 -3.22 1.10
C ASN A 25 -26.52 -4.20 0.29
N MET A 26 -25.50 -4.73 0.93
CA MET A 26 -24.53 -5.65 0.32
C MET A 26 -24.68 -7.03 0.95
N SER A 27 -24.63 -8.07 0.15
CA SER A 27 -24.58 -9.44 0.67
C SER A 27 -23.23 -9.70 1.32
N ILE A 28 -23.23 -10.35 2.47
CA ILE A 28 -22.01 -10.87 3.11
C ILE A 28 -21.92 -12.38 2.88
N ILE A 29 -20.69 -12.87 2.77
CA ILE A 29 -20.36 -14.27 2.58
C ILE A 29 -19.53 -14.69 3.79
N ASP A 30 -19.90 -15.81 4.42
CA ASP A 30 -19.16 -16.36 5.54
C ASP A 30 -17.77 -16.81 5.07
N CYS A 31 -16.74 -16.40 5.80
CA CYS A 31 -15.35 -16.78 5.52
C CYS A 31 -14.55 -16.95 6.81
N GLU A 32 -13.42 -17.63 6.69
CA GLU A 32 -12.42 -17.70 7.75
C GLU A 32 -11.69 -16.35 7.88
N GLN A 33 -11.12 -16.10 9.04
CA GLN A 33 -10.36 -14.88 9.28
C GLN A 33 -9.08 -14.89 8.43
N LEU A 34 -8.88 -13.82 7.65
CA LEU A 34 -7.64 -13.61 6.92
C LEU A 34 -6.57 -13.05 7.87
N GLU A 35 -5.69 -13.92 8.36
CA GLU A 35 -4.59 -13.54 9.26
C GLU A 35 -3.23 -13.87 8.64
N ALA A 36 -2.20 -13.11 9.03
CA ALA A 36 -0.81 -13.38 8.69
C ALA A 36 0.06 -13.17 9.93
N VAL A 37 1.08 -14.01 10.12
CA VAL A 37 2.04 -13.88 11.23
C VAL A 37 3.18 -12.97 10.77
N TYR A 38 3.29 -11.79 11.36
CA TYR A 38 4.41 -10.86 11.18
C TYR A 38 4.66 -10.09 12.47
N SER A 39 5.92 -9.75 12.75
CA SER A 39 6.32 -8.95 13.91
C SER A 39 7.15 -7.76 13.47
N LEU A 40 6.67 -6.56 13.78
CA LEU A 40 7.45 -5.34 13.58
C LEU A 40 8.65 -5.27 14.53
N GLU A 41 8.54 -5.85 15.73
CA GLU A 41 9.60 -5.84 16.74
C GLU A 41 10.79 -6.74 16.34
N GLU A 42 10.54 -7.76 15.51
CA GLU A 42 11.57 -8.68 15.03
C GLU A 42 12.26 -8.17 13.74
N SER A 43 11.85 -7.03 13.18
CA SER A 43 12.45 -6.52 11.95
C SER A 43 13.84 -5.94 12.20
N ALA A 44 14.83 -6.37 11.42
CA ALA A 44 16.21 -5.87 11.56
C ALA A 44 16.36 -4.38 11.17
N ASN A 45 15.48 -3.88 10.29
CA ASN A 45 15.55 -2.53 9.75
C ASN A 45 14.18 -1.87 9.80
N HIS A 46 14.16 -0.58 10.18
CA HIS A 46 12.97 0.25 10.19
C HIS A 46 13.20 1.49 9.32
N LEU A 47 12.33 1.69 8.34
CA LEU A 47 12.30 2.89 7.52
C LEU A 47 11.01 3.66 7.80
N VAL A 48 11.15 4.90 8.25
CA VAL A 48 10.01 5.79 8.50
C VAL A 48 10.12 6.98 7.55
N LEU A 49 9.10 7.16 6.72
CA LEU A 49 9.01 8.25 5.76
C LEU A 49 7.58 8.75 5.64
N SER A 50 7.42 9.99 5.17
CA SER A 50 6.08 10.52 4.88
C SER A 50 5.50 9.84 3.64
N VAL A 51 4.20 9.56 3.65
CA VAL A 51 3.50 8.97 2.49
C VAL A 51 3.65 9.84 1.25
N ARG A 52 3.63 11.18 1.41
CA ARG A 52 3.83 12.12 0.30
C ARG A 52 5.21 11.97 -0.33
N LEU A 53 6.26 11.85 0.47
CA LEU A 53 7.61 11.61 -0.02
C LEU A 53 7.70 10.27 -0.77
N LEU A 54 7.06 9.21 -0.23
CA LEU A 54 7.02 7.92 -0.90
C LEU A 54 6.29 8.00 -2.25
N GLU A 55 5.16 8.71 -2.32
CA GLU A 55 4.42 8.94 -3.57
C GLU A 55 5.28 9.67 -4.61
N GLU A 56 5.98 10.73 -4.20
CA GLU A 56 6.90 11.48 -5.07
C GLU A 56 8.01 10.57 -5.61
N VAL A 57 8.64 9.76 -4.74
CA VAL A 57 9.68 8.80 -5.14
C VAL A 57 9.14 7.77 -6.13
N ILE A 58 8.01 7.12 -5.82
CA ILE A 58 7.41 6.08 -6.69
C ILE A 58 6.99 6.67 -8.04
N SER A 59 6.51 7.92 -8.07
CA SER A 59 6.03 8.56 -9.32
C SER A 59 7.11 8.74 -10.40
N ASN A 60 8.38 8.68 -10.01
CA ASN A 60 9.52 8.79 -10.92
C ASN A 60 9.85 7.47 -11.64
N PHE A 61 9.27 6.34 -11.19
CA PHE A 61 9.44 5.04 -11.84
C PHE A 61 8.38 4.83 -12.93
N ARG A 62 8.72 4.09 -13.98
CA ARG A 62 7.74 3.72 -15.02
C ARG A 62 6.69 2.78 -14.40
N GLN A 63 5.42 3.05 -14.67
CA GLN A 63 4.30 2.23 -14.18
C GLN A 63 4.31 0.79 -14.70
N SER A 64 5.09 0.49 -15.75
CA SER A 64 5.26 -0.87 -16.27
C SER A 64 6.24 -1.72 -15.45
N PHE A 65 6.96 -1.15 -14.48
CA PHE A 65 7.80 -1.92 -13.58
C PHE A 65 6.97 -2.54 -12.47
N GLU A 66 7.13 -3.84 -12.27
CA GLU A 66 6.38 -4.61 -11.27
C GLU A 66 7.05 -4.55 -9.88
N GLU A 67 8.38 -4.35 -9.85
CA GLU A 67 9.18 -4.47 -8.64
C GLU A 67 10.19 -3.32 -8.48
N LEU A 68 10.40 -2.94 -7.22
CA LEU A 68 11.40 -1.98 -6.78
C LEU A 68 12.31 -2.64 -5.74
N THR A 69 13.61 -2.38 -5.82
CA THR A 69 14.60 -2.74 -4.82
C THR A 69 14.83 -1.55 -3.89
N LEU A 70 14.72 -1.77 -2.58
CA LEU A 70 15.11 -0.80 -1.56
C LEU A 70 16.49 -1.18 -1.00
N LEU A 71 17.45 -0.27 -1.09
CA LEU A 71 18.81 -0.43 -0.59
C LEU A 71 19.01 0.51 0.59
N LEU A 72 19.31 -0.03 1.76
CA LEU A 72 19.58 0.73 2.99
C LEU A 72 21.08 0.66 3.28
N ASP A 73 21.76 1.80 3.25
CA ASP A 73 23.19 1.89 3.57
C ASP A 73 23.48 3.16 4.37
N SER A 74 24.07 3.01 5.56
CA SER A 74 24.74 4.09 6.31
C SER A 74 23.98 5.43 6.42
N GLY A 75 22.65 5.39 6.56
CA GLY A 75 21.80 6.58 6.67
C GLY A 75 21.22 7.08 5.34
N GLU A 76 21.42 6.35 4.25
CA GLU A 76 20.77 6.55 2.96
C GLU A 76 19.84 5.36 2.66
N CYS A 77 18.67 5.65 2.08
CA CYS A 77 17.76 4.67 1.50
C CYS A 77 17.61 4.96 0.01
N THR A 78 18.11 4.07 -0.83
CA THR A 78 18.01 4.17 -2.30
C THR A 78 16.89 3.29 -2.83
N PHE A 79 15.99 3.88 -3.61
CA PHE A 79 14.96 3.19 -4.38
C PHE A 79 15.49 2.94 -5.78
N GLN A 80 15.38 1.72 -6.28
CA GLN A 80 15.85 1.33 -7.61
C GLN A 80 14.83 0.42 -8.30
N ASN A 81 14.70 0.51 -9.63
CA ASN A 81 13.91 -0.48 -10.36
C ASN A 81 14.58 -1.86 -10.32
N HIS A 82 13.82 -2.91 -10.02
CA HIS A 82 14.35 -4.26 -10.02
C HIS A 82 14.61 -4.74 -11.45
N THR A 83 15.73 -5.40 -11.69
CA THR A 83 16.11 -5.92 -13.00
C THR A 83 16.53 -7.37 -12.88
N PHE A 84 15.80 -8.27 -13.57
CA PHE A 84 16.10 -9.71 -13.57
C PHE A 84 17.22 -10.07 -14.54
N VAL A 85 17.39 -9.27 -15.59
CA VAL A 85 18.34 -9.51 -16.68
C VAL A 85 19.09 -8.22 -16.94
N THR A 86 20.42 -8.27 -16.88
CA THR A 86 21.28 -7.19 -17.36
C THR A 86 21.25 -7.14 -18.88
N ASP A 87 20.16 -6.62 -19.44
CA ASP A 87 20.12 -6.15 -20.82
C ASP A 87 20.81 -4.77 -20.87
N PRO A 88 21.84 -4.58 -21.71
CA PRO A 88 22.52 -3.28 -21.86
C PRO A 88 21.60 -2.12 -22.27
N SER A 89 20.43 -2.42 -22.84
CA SER A 89 19.41 -1.43 -23.23
C SER A 89 18.48 -1.03 -22.07
N MET A 90 18.56 -1.72 -20.94
CA MET A 90 17.68 -1.49 -19.81
C MET A 90 18.07 -0.22 -19.06
N ILE A 91 17.12 0.71 -18.97
CA ILE A 91 17.30 1.95 -18.20
C ILE A 91 17.15 1.63 -16.72
N THR A 92 18.18 1.98 -15.95
CA THR A 92 18.16 1.93 -14.49
C THR A 92 17.77 3.30 -13.95
N THR A 93 16.76 3.33 -13.08
CA THR A 93 16.31 4.51 -12.35
C THR A 93 16.64 4.30 -10.87
N GLN A 94 17.37 5.24 -10.28
CA GLN A 94 17.76 5.22 -8.87
C GLN A 94 17.43 6.56 -8.21
N ILE A 95 16.86 6.50 -7.01
CA ILE A 95 16.49 7.68 -6.22
C ILE A 95 17.01 7.49 -4.80
N PRO A 96 18.14 8.11 -4.45
CA PRO A 96 18.66 8.12 -3.09
C PRO A 96 17.90 9.10 -2.21
N LEU A 97 17.56 8.67 -0.99
CA LEU A 97 17.00 9.50 0.07
C LEU A 97 17.93 9.45 1.28
N ASN A 98 18.33 10.62 1.78
CA ASN A 98 19.10 10.70 3.01
C ASN A 98 18.18 10.72 4.23
N ALA A 99 18.59 10.02 5.30
CA ALA A 99 18.02 10.20 6.62
C ALA A 99 18.26 11.65 7.05
N THR A 100 17.19 12.32 7.46
CA THR A 100 17.23 13.70 7.97
C THR A 100 17.42 13.72 9.47
#